data_AF-H2NYH2-F1
#
_entry.id   AF-H2NYH2-F1
#
_cell.length_a   1.000
_cell.length_b   1.000
_cell.length_c   1.000
_cell.angle_alpha   90.00
_cell.angle_beta   90.00
_cell.angle_gamma   90.00
#
_symmetry.space_group_name_H-M   'P 1'
#
loop_
_entity.id
_entity.type
_entity.pdbx_description
1 polymer ?
#
loop_
_entity_poly.entity_id
_entity_poly.type
_entity_poly.pdbx_seq_one_letter_code
_entity_poly.pdbx_strand_id
1 'polypeptide(L)' 'FHRCQKLMTAKGGDISVCEWYQRVYQSLCPTSWVTDWDEQRAEGTFPGKI' A
#
# COMPACT_ATOMS: atom_id res chain seq x y z
N PHE A 1 -4.04 0.20 -2.03
CA PHE A 1 -2.88 0.90 -2.59
C PHE A 1 -1.78 -0.06 -3.03
N HIS A 2 -1.15 -0.81 -2.12
CA HIS A 2 0.04 -1.63 -2.44
C HIS A 2 -0.14 -2.67 -3.57
N ARG A 3 -1.28 -3.38 -3.63
CA ARG A 3 -1.57 -4.30 -4.76
C ARG A 3 -1.58 -3.59 -6.11
N CYS A 4 -2.23 -2.42 -6.17
CA CYS A 4 -2.29 -1.59 -7.37
C CYS A 4 -0.88 -1.13 -7.77
N GLN A 5 -0.11 -0.60 -6.83
CA GLN A 5 1.27 -0.17 -7.07
C GLN A 5 2.13 -1.31 -7.63
N LYS A 6 2.09 -2.49 -7.00
CA LYS A 6 2.83 -3.67 -7.45
C LYS A 6 2.48 -4.06 -8.89
N LEU A 7 1.19 -4.06 -9.23
CA LEU A 7 0.73 -4.36 -10.58
C LEU A 7 1.18 -3.30 -11.60
N MET A 8 1.12 -2.02 -11.26
CA MET A 8 1.54 -0.94 -12.15
C MET A 8 3.05 -0.97 -12.38
N THR A 9 3.85 -1.17 -11.32
CA THR A 9 5.30 -1.34 -11.44
C THR A 9 5.66 -2.55 -12.31
N ALA A 10 5.01 -3.70 -12.11
CA ALA A 10 5.26 -4.90 -12.92
C ALA A 10 4.87 -4.73 -14.40
N LYS A 11 3.86 -3.92 -14.68
CA LYS A 11 3.40 -3.60 -16.04
C LYS A 11 4.15 -2.42 -16.68
N GLY A 12 5.07 -1.76 -15.96
CA GLY A 12 5.69 -0.52 -16.41
C GLY A 12 4.69 0.64 -16.59
N GLY A 13 3.54 0.57 -15.93
CA GLY A 13 2.50 1.58 -16.00
C GLY A 13 2.66 2.68 -14.95
N ASP A 14 1.83 3.71 -15.07
CA ASP A 14 1.85 4.86 -14.15
C ASP A 14 1.28 4.50 -12.77
N ILE A 15 2.05 4.75 -11.72
CA ILE A 15 1.66 4.50 -10.32
C ILE A 15 0.64 5.55 -9.83
N SER A 16 0.56 6.72 -10.48
CA SER A 16 -0.34 7.81 -10.08
C SER A 16 -1.81 7.38 -10.01
N VAL A 17 -2.22 6.40 -10.83
CA VAL A 17 -3.58 5.83 -10.84
C VAL A 17 -3.95 5.17 -9.50
N CYS A 18 -2.96 4.81 -8.68
CA CYS A 18 -3.15 4.20 -7.38
C CYS A 18 -3.26 5.23 -6.24
N GLU A 19 -2.95 6.52 -6.48
CA GLU A 19 -2.92 7.56 -5.44
C GLU A 19 -4.27 7.73 -4.73
N TRP A 20 -5.38 7.53 -5.45
CA TRP A 20 -6.71 7.62 -4.83
C TRP A 20 -6.82 6.68 -3.63
N TYR A 21 -6.35 5.43 -3.77
CA TYR A 21 -6.36 4.47 -2.67
C TYR A 21 -5.45 4.91 -1.52
N GLN A 22 -4.34 5.59 -1.81
CA GLN A 22 -3.45 6.12 -0.79
C GLN A 22 -4.14 7.18 0.07
N ARG A 23 -4.75 8.16 -0.60
CA ARG A 23 -5.49 9.25 0.07
C ARG A 23 -6.63 8.69 0.92
N VAL A 24 -7.36 7.69 0.41
CA VAL A 24 -8.48 7.08 1.15
C VAL A 24 -8.01 6.38 2.42
N TYR A 25 -6.98 5.51 2.36
CA TYR A 25 -6.55 4.83 3.58
C TYR A 25 -5.89 5.78 4.58
N GLN A 26 -5.20 6.82 4.12
CA GLN A 26 -4.61 7.84 5.01
C GLN A 26 -5.68 8.65 5.76
N SER A 27 -6.83 8.89 5.14
CA SER A 27 -7.94 9.60 5.80
C SER A 27 -8.76 8.73 6.76
N LEU A 28 -8.81 7.41 6.51
CA LEU A 28 -9.67 6.50 7.26
C LEU A 28 -8.95 5.72 8.35
N CYS A 29 -7.70 5.31 8.09
CA CYS A 29 -6.95 4.46 9.00
C CYS A 29 -6.15 5.31 10.00
N PRO A 30 -6.10 4.91 11.29
CA PRO A 30 -5.18 5.51 12.25
C PRO A 30 -3.72 5.42 11.76
N THR A 31 -2.93 6.46 12.00
CA THR A 31 -1.52 6.49 11.59
C THR A 31 -0.73 5.32 12.19
N SER A 32 -1.00 4.93 13.43
CA SER A 32 -0.35 3.78 14.08
C SER A 32 -0.55 2.48 13.30
N TRP A 33 -1.76 2.20 12.81
CA TRP A 33 -2.01 1.01 12.02
C TRP A 33 -1.23 1.00 10.71
N VAL A 34 -1.15 2.17 10.06
CA VAL A 34 -0.39 2.31 8.81
C VAL A 34 1.10 2.06 9.08
N THR A 35 1.66 2.63 10.14
CA THR A 35 3.06 2.39 10.54
C THR A 35 3.32 0.92 10.84
N ASP A 36 2.47 0.28 11.67
CA ASP A 36 2.61 -1.14 12.02
C ASP A 36 2.55 -2.04 10.77
N TRP A 37 1.63 -1.75 9.85
CA TRP A 37 1.53 -2.51 8.59
C TRP A 37 2.73 -2.26 7.67
N ASP A 38 3.27 -1.05 7.64
CA ASP A 38 4.45 -0.72 6.84
C ASP A 38 5.70 -1.47 7.34
N GLU A 39 5.88 -1.56 8.66
CA GLU A 39 6.94 -2.36 9.30
C GLU A 39 6.78 -3.84 8.97
N GLN A 40 5.59 -4.41 9.17
CA GLN A 40 5.31 -5.81 8.83
C GLN A 40 5.55 -6.12 7.35
N ARG A 41 5.27 -5.18 6.45
CA ARG A 41 5.56 -5.35 5.01
C ARG A 41 7.06 -5.31 4.72
N ALA A 42 7.82 -4.47 5.39
CA ALA A 42 9.27 -4.39 5.26
C ALA A 42 9.96 -5.67 5.79
N GLU A 43 9.45 -6.22 6.90
CA GLU A 43 9.93 -7.46 7.51
C GLU A 43 9.43 -8.74 6.80
N GLY A 44 8.45 -8.63 5.90
CA GLY A 44 7.84 -9.76 5.22
C GLY A 44 6.89 -10.60 6.09
N THR A 45 6.47 -10.06 7.25
CA THR A 45 5.56 -10.70 8.22
C THR A 45 4.10 -10.28 8.03
N PHE A 46 3.82 -9.34 7.11
CA PHE A 46 2.46 -8.88 6.84
C PHE A 46 1.54 -10.02 6.35
N PRO A 47 0.42 -10.30 7.04
CA PRO A 47 -0.41 -11.48 6.74
C PRO A 47 -1.24 -11.34 5.45
N GLY A 48 -1.45 -10.11 4.97
CA GLY A 48 -2.24 -9.86 3.77
C GLY A 48 -1.46 -10.15 2.48
N LYS A 49 -2.08 -10.84 1.54
CA LYS A 49 -1.50 -11.02 0.20
C LYS A 49 -1.46 -9.69 -0.55
N ILE A 50 -0.27 -9.24 -0.97
CA ILE A 50 -0.06 -8.01 -1.77
C ILE A 50 0.40 -8.34 -3.19
#